data_AF-A0A841H7A3-F1
#
_entry.id   AF-A0A841H7A3-F1
#
_cell.length_a   1.000
_cell.length_b   1.000
_cell.length_c   1.000
_cell.angle_alpha   90.00
_cell.angle_beta   90.00
_cell.angle_gamma   90.00
#
_symmetry.space_group_name_H-M   'P 1'
#
loop_
_entity.id
_entity.type
_entity.pdbx_description
1 polymer ?
#
loop_
_entity_poly.entity_id
_entity_poly.type
_entity_poly.pdbx_seq_one_letter_code
_entity_poly.pdbx_strand_id
1 'polypeptide(L)'
;MEVFANAPVVEAILSFQFGPVDNLSDSLRYFADALSGSFARPVERQEKLFPSGYRTTYTIESLDGLCQIRVGRNSFSFHRLPPYSTWADLEAGARATWTEFVRHYAPELINGVSLRYVNHIQLPGGKLADYFRLLPQVPKAIDTGSDDFLMRIVLRDPAVPAVAEVTQLLMPGRENLSPVIVFDIDVSIAGGEYADPDGAELWDAVARLREYKNRLFFSSITPEARELFR
;
A
#
# COMPACT_ATOMS: atom_id res chain seq x y z
N MET A 1 -2.36 15.06 -12.98
CA MET A 1 -1.91 13.66 -12.78
C MET A 1 -2.93 12.76 -13.47
N GLU A 2 -2.48 11.83 -14.31
CA GLU A 2 -3.36 10.92 -15.07
C GLU A 2 -4.14 10.02 -14.09
N VAL A 3 -5.46 9.86 -14.31
CA VAL A 3 -6.34 9.01 -13.51
C VAL A 3 -6.95 7.96 -14.45
N PHE A 4 -6.87 6.70 -14.06
CA PHE A 4 -7.39 5.58 -14.85
C PHE A 4 -8.79 5.20 -14.37
N ALA A 5 -9.72 5.00 -15.31
CA ALA A 5 -11.06 4.51 -15.00
C ALA A 5 -11.01 3.07 -14.47
N ASN A 6 -10.10 2.27 -15.02
CA ASN A 6 -9.88 0.87 -14.68
C ASN A 6 -8.48 0.69 -14.08
N ALA A 7 -8.16 1.45 -13.03
CA ALA A 7 -6.86 1.36 -12.38
C ALA A 7 -6.60 -0.09 -11.90
N PRO A 8 -5.42 -0.68 -12.15
CA PRO A 8 -5.14 -2.09 -11.86
C PRO A 8 -4.90 -2.37 -10.37
N VAL A 9 -5.33 -1.47 -9.49
CA VAL A 9 -5.03 -1.49 -8.06
C VAL A 9 -5.94 -2.50 -7.38
N VAL A 10 -5.35 -3.54 -6.79
CA VAL A 10 -6.07 -4.53 -6.00
C VAL A 10 -6.00 -4.25 -4.50
N GLU A 11 -5.02 -3.47 -4.06
CA GLU A 11 -4.95 -2.99 -2.69
C GLU A 11 -4.13 -1.70 -2.63
N ALA A 12 -4.64 -0.70 -1.91
CA ALA A 12 -3.88 0.49 -1.55
C ALA A 12 -3.86 0.64 -0.03
N ILE A 13 -2.68 0.85 0.54
CA ILE A 13 -2.45 0.85 1.97
C ILE A 13 -1.73 2.13 2.37
N LEU A 14 -2.30 2.88 3.31
CA LEU A 14 -1.65 4.01 3.95
C LEU A 14 -1.39 3.64 5.40
N SER A 15 -0.13 3.75 5.84
CA SER A 15 0.28 3.31 7.17
C SER A 15 1.04 4.38 7.93
N PHE A 16 0.85 4.38 9.24
CA PHE A 16 1.58 5.20 10.20
C PHE A 16 2.27 4.30 11.23
N GLN A 17 3.50 4.65 11.56
CA GLN A 17 4.27 4.07 12.66
C GLN A 17 4.45 5.14 13.74
N PHE A 18 4.31 4.75 15.00
CA PHE A 18 4.34 5.67 16.14
C PHE A 18 4.93 5.00 17.39
N GLY A 19 5.08 5.76 18.46
CA GLY A 19 5.46 5.22 19.77
C GLY A 19 4.49 4.13 20.27
N PRO A 20 4.91 3.18 21.13
CA PRO A 20 4.00 2.16 21.63
C PRO A 20 2.80 2.75 22.40
N VAL A 21 1.60 2.32 22.04
CA VAL A 21 0.36 2.55 22.78
C VAL A 21 0.10 1.34 23.67
N ASP A 22 0.15 1.55 24.98
CA ASP A 22 -0.17 0.52 25.96
C ASP A 22 -1.69 0.37 26.13
N ASN A 23 -2.16 -0.80 26.54
CA ASN A 23 -3.58 -1.12 26.74
C ASN A 23 -4.49 -0.91 25.51
N LEU A 24 -3.93 -1.09 24.30
CA LEU A 24 -4.68 -1.00 23.04
C LEU A 24 -5.96 -1.87 23.05
N SER A 25 -5.87 -3.09 23.58
CA SER A 25 -6.99 -4.04 23.67
C SER A 25 -8.20 -3.51 24.43
N ASP A 26 -7.95 -2.74 25.49
CA ASP A 26 -8.96 -2.39 26.48
C ASP A 26 -9.94 -1.34 25.96
N SER A 27 -9.47 -0.52 25.03
CA SER A 27 -10.24 0.58 24.43
C SER A 27 -10.55 0.41 22.94
N LEU A 28 -10.10 -0.69 22.34
CA LEU A 28 -10.30 -0.98 20.91
C LEU A 28 -11.78 -1.04 20.51
N ARG A 29 -12.63 -1.54 21.40
CA ARG A 29 -14.07 -1.55 21.16
C ARG A 29 -14.65 -0.14 21.08
N TYR A 30 -14.20 0.80 21.93
CA TYR A 30 -14.67 2.18 21.87
C TYR A 30 -14.22 2.87 20.59
N PHE A 31 -12.96 2.65 20.19
CA PHE A 31 -12.46 3.10 18.90
C PHE A 31 -13.31 2.56 17.74
N ALA A 32 -13.60 1.24 17.72
CA ALA A 32 -14.43 0.64 16.68
C ALA A 32 -15.88 1.16 16.69
N ASP A 33 -16.46 1.36 17.87
CA ASP A 33 -17.81 1.91 18.04
C ASP A 33 -17.88 3.38 17.54
N ALA A 34 -16.79 4.15 17.71
CA ALA A 34 -16.67 5.54 17.22
C ALA A 34 -16.63 5.65 15.68
N LEU A 35 -16.22 4.58 14.98
CA LEU A 35 -16.23 4.52 13.50
C LEU A 35 -17.65 4.37 12.91
N SER A 36 -18.69 4.62 13.70
CA SER A 36 -20.07 4.94 13.26
C SER A 36 -20.81 3.81 12.52
N GLY A 37 -20.78 2.60 13.07
CA GLY A 37 -21.59 1.47 12.59
C GLY A 37 -21.31 1.04 11.15
N SER A 38 -20.32 1.65 10.49
CA SER A 38 -19.84 1.34 9.14
C SER A 38 -18.70 0.32 9.17
N PHE A 39 -18.28 -0.06 10.38
CA PHE A 39 -17.20 -1.01 10.63
C PHE A 39 -17.68 -2.14 11.55
N ALA A 40 -17.16 -3.33 11.28
CA ALA A 40 -17.39 -4.54 12.07
C ALA A 40 -16.64 -4.47 13.41
N ARG A 41 -16.85 -5.50 14.24
CA ARG A 41 -16.10 -5.63 15.50
C ARG A 41 -14.63 -5.95 15.22
N PRO A 42 -13.70 -5.46 16.06
CA PRO A 42 -12.30 -5.82 15.93
C PRO A 42 -12.10 -7.32 16.10
N VAL A 43 -11.24 -7.88 15.26
CA VAL A 43 -10.82 -9.27 15.36
C VAL A 43 -9.32 -9.30 15.61
N GLU A 44 -8.92 -9.99 16.67
CA GLU A 44 -7.52 -10.21 16.99
C GLU A 44 -6.86 -11.09 15.91
N ARG A 45 -5.62 -10.76 15.58
CA ARG A 45 -4.74 -11.49 14.68
C ARG A 45 -3.38 -11.62 15.35
N GLN A 46 -2.83 -12.83 15.29
CA GLN A 46 -1.45 -13.08 15.69
C GLN A 46 -0.61 -13.22 14.42
N GLU A 47 0.26 -12.25 14.20
CA GLU A 47 1.21 -12.26 13.09
C GLU A 47 2.55 -12.81 13.58
N LYS A 48 3.04 -13.85 12.90
CA LYS A 48 4.34 -14.43 13.22
C LYS A 48 5.46 -13.51 12.73
N LEU A 49 6.31 -13.08 13.64
CA LEU A 49 7.52 -12.32 13.32
C LEU A 49 8.65 -13.29 12.97
N PHE A 50 9.39 -13.00 11.91
CA PHE A 50 10.66 -13.66 11.60
C PHE A 50 11.81 -12.95 12.33
N PRO A 51 12.81 -13.67 12.88
CA PRO A 51 12.95 -15.13 12.95
C PRO A 51 12.14 -15.79 14.09
N SER A 52 11.69 -15.03 15.09
CA SER A 52 10.88 -15.53 16.19
C SER A 52 10.02 -14.43 16.82
N GLY A 53 8.84 -14.79 17.33
CA GLY A 53 7.92 -13.90 18.05
C GLY A 53 6.56 -13.83 17.38
N TYR A 54 5.60 -13.27 18.11
CA TYR A 54 4.30 -12.91 17.56
C TYR A 54 4.03 -11.45 17.85
N ARG A 55 3.38 -10.80 16.91
CA ARG A 55 2.79 -9.48 17.12
C ARG A 55 1.28 -9.64 17.09
N THR A 56 0.63 -9.14 18.13
CA THR A 56 -0.81 -9.00 18.10
C THR A 56 -1.17 -7.75 17.32
N THR A 57 -1.98 -7.93 16.28
CA THR A 57 -2.64 -6.86 15.55
C THR A 57 -4.14 -7.09 15.65
N TYR A 58 -4.91 -6.02 15.46
CA TYR A 58 -6.35 -6.08 15.42
C TYR A 58 -6.83 -5.57 14.08
N THR A 59 -7.76 -6.29 13.50
CA THR A 59 -8.33 -6.00 12.21
C THR A 59 -9.78 -5.57 12.37
N ILE A 60 -10.13 -4.45 11.77
CA ILE A 60 -11.49 -3.90 11.75
C ILE A 60 -11.88 -3.70 10.29
N GLU A 61 -12.85 -4.48 9.82
CA GLU A 61 -13.30 -4.42 8.41
C GLU A 61 -14.51 -3.50 8.30
N SER A 62 -14.61 -2.74 7.21
CA SER A 62 -15.84 -2.00 6.91
C SER A 62 -16.97 -2.98 6.56
N LEU A 63 -18.21 -2.61 6.86
CA LEU A 63 -19.38 -3.47 6.60
C LEU A 63 -19.61 -3.72 5.10
N ASP A 64 -19.15 -2.81 4.24
CA ASP A 64 -19.19 -2.98 2.78
C ASP A 64 -18.03 -3.85 2.24
N GLY A 65 -17.07 -4.23 3.10
CA GLY A 65 -15.90 -5.04 2.74
C GLY A 65 -14.86 -4.30 1.88
N LEU A 66 -15.02 -3.00 1.65
CA LEU A 66 -14.14 -2.22 0.78
C LEU A 66 -12.92 -1.65 1.50
N CYS A 67 -12.95 -1.62 2.82
CA CYS A 67 -11.90 -1.03 3.64
C CYS A 67 -11.55 -1.95 4.82
N GLN A 68 -10.31 -1.87 5.26
CA GLN A 68 -9.85 -2.57 6.45
C GLN A 68 -8.88 -1.67 7.21
N ILE A 69 -9.03 -1.61 8.52
CA ILE A 69 -8.09 -0.96 9.42
C ILE A 69 -7.32 -2.05 10.14
N ARG A 70 -5.99 -1.95 10.19
CA ARG A 70 -5.18 -2.76 11.08
C ARG A 70 -4.49 -1.88 12.10
N VAL A 71 -4.62 -2.27 13.36
CA VAL A 71 -4.02 -1.55 14.47
C VAL A 71 -3.15 -2.52 15.25
N GLY A 72 -1.92 -2.13 15.52
CA GLY A 72 -1.03 -2.82 16.44
C GLY A 72 -0.46 -1.85 17.45
N ARG A 73 0.33 -2.36 18.39
CA ARG A 73 0.90 -1.58 19.50
C ARG A 73 1.58 -0.27 19.06
N ASN A 74 2.20 -0.26 17.89
CA ASN A 74 3.01 0.86 17.37
C ASN A 74 2.75 1.11 15.87
N SER A 75 1.60 0.66 15.36
CA SER A 75 1.27 0.91 13.96
C SER A 75 -0.23 0.98 13.72
N PHE A 76 -0.58 1.74 12.70
CA PHE A 76 -1.92 1.83 12.14
C PHE A 76 -1.79 1.70 10.62
N SER A 77 -2.70 0.99 9.98
CA SER A 77 -2.82 1.00 8.53
C SER A 77 -4.28 1.00 8.10
N PHE A 78 -4.57 1.84 7.12
CA PHE A 78 -5.84 1.86 6.40
C PHE A 78 -5.64 1.22 5.03
N HIS A 79 -6.44 0.21 4.74
CA HIS A 79 -6.43 -0.56 3.50
C HIS A 79 -7.69 -0.25 2.72
N ARG A 80 -7.53 0.05 1.42
CA ARG A 80 -8.62 0.11 0.44
C ARG A 80 -8.51 -1.12 -0.47
N LEU A 81 -9.55 -1.94 -0.42
CA LEU A 81 -9.69 -3.20 -1.16
C LEU A 81 -10.46 -2.98 -2.48
N PRO A 82 -10.52 -3.97 -3.38
CA PRO A 82 -11.23 -3.84 -4.65
C PRO A 82 -12.75 -3.70 -4.46
N PRO A 83 -13.42 -2.95 -5.35
CA PRO A 83 -12.85 -2.15 -6.42
C PRO A 83 -12.18 -0.87 -5.89
N TYR A 84 -10.94 -0.60 -6.33
CA TYR A 84 -10.28 0.65 -6.03
C TYR A 84 -10.97 1.80 -6.76
N SER A 85 -11.35 2.84 -6.02
CA SER A 85 -12.05 4.00 -6.56
C SER A 85 -11.07 5.11 -6.90
N THR A 86 -10.78 6.01 -5.97
CA THR A 86 -9.89 7.15 -6.20
C THR A 86 -8.90 7.34 -5.06
N TRP A 87 -7.89 8.16 -5.33
CA TRP A 87 -7.01 8.67 -4.27
C TRP A 87 -7.80 9.44 -3.21
N ALA A 88 -8.76 10.26 -3.62
CA ALA A 88 -9.52 11.11 -2.69
C ALA A 88 -10.29 10.25 -1.67
N ASP A 89 -10.85 9.12 -2.11
CA ASP A 89 -11.55 8.19 -1.21
C ASP A 89 -10.58 7.49 -0.25
N LEU A 90 -9.40 7.07 -0.74
CA LEU A 90 -8.35 6.47 0.09
C LEU A 90 -7.88 7.47 1.17
N GLU A 91 -7.54 8.69 0.77
CA GLU A 91 -7.05 9.72 1.70
C GLU A 91 -8.14 10.14 2.69
N ALA A 92 -9.38 10.35 2.24
CA ALA A 92 -10.49 10.73 3.12
C ALA A 92 -10.81 9.63 4.15
N GLY A 93 -10.86 8.37 3.71
CA GLY A 93 -11.10 7.23 4.61
C GLY A 93 -9.95 7.02 5.61
N ALA A 94 -8.70 7.08 5.14
CA ALA A 94 -7.53 6.99 5.99
C ALA A 94 -7.50 8.14 7.01
N ARG A 95 -7.74 9.38 6.58
CA ARG A 95 -7.75 10.56 7.44
C ARG A 95 -8.84 10.49 8.49
N ALA A 96 -10.08 10.20 8.11
CA ALA A 96 -11.19 10.11 9.05
C ALA A 96 -10.95 9.04 10.14
N THR A 97 -10.50 7.85 9.74
CA THR A 97 -10.24 6.76 10.68
C THR A 97 -9.00 7.01 11.55
N TRP A 98 -7.99 7.66 11.00
CA TRP A 98 -6.80 8.08 11.73
C TRP A 98 -7.08 9.19 12.74
N THR A 99 -7.85 10.22 12.38
CA THR A 99 -8.28 11.27 13.33
C THR A 99 -9.02 10.66 14.52
N GLU A 100 -9.90 9.68 14.29
CA GLU A 100 -10.54 8.95 15.39
C GLU A 100 -9.54 8.14 16.22
N PHE A 101 -8.55 7.51 15.59
CA PHE A 101 -7.48 6.81 16.31
C PHE A 101 -6.70 7.78 17.21
N VAL A 102 -6.29 8.95 16.69
CA VAL A 102 -5.58 9.98 17.44
C VAL A 102 -6.40 10.49 18.62
N ARG A 103 -7.72 10.70 18.46
CA ARG A 103 -8.62 11.10 19.56
C ARG A 103 -8.68 10.10 20.71
N HIS A 104 -8.59 8.81 20.40
CA HIS A 104 -8.71 7.74 21.40
C HIS A 104 -7.39 7.40 22.08
N TYR A 105 -6.29 7.40 21.32
CA TYR A 105 -5.00 6.87 21.78
C TYR A 105 -3.91 7.91 21.93
N ALA A 106 -4.12 9.13 21.40
CA ALA A 106 -3.19 10.27 21.50
C ALA A 106 -1.71 9.87 21.32
N PRO A 107 -1.33 9.27 20.17
CA PRO A 107 0.06 8.87 19.95
C PRO A 107 0.96 10.12 20.00
N GLU A 108 2.00 10.08 20.83
CA GLU A 108 2.86 11.24 21.10
C GLU A 108 3.68 11.69 19.89
N LEU A 109 4.08 10.75 19.03
CA LEU A 109 4.95 10.99 17.89
C LEU A 109 4.72 9.97 16.79
N ILE A 110 4.58 10.45 15.56
CA ILE A 110 4.59 9.58 14.36
C ILE A 110 6.01 9.52 13.84
N ASN A 111 6.58 8.31 13.87
CA ASN A 111 7.97 8.04 13.51
C ASN A 111 8.14 7.43 12.10
N GLY A 112 7.03 7.15 11.41
CA GLY A 112 7.07 6.67 10.04
C GLY A 112 5.73 6.79 9.33
N VAL A 113 5.80 6.97 8.02
CA VAL A 113 4.63 6.98 7.13
C VAL A 113 4.96 6.17 5.89
N SER A 114 4.04 5.33 5.44
CA SER A 114 4.17 4.60 4.18
C SER A 114 2.89 4.60 3.36
N LEU A 115 3.06 4.44 2.05
CA LEU A 115 2.00 4.31 1.08
C LEU A 115 2.35 3.19 0.12
N ARG A 116 1.52 2.16 0.07
CA ARG A 116 1.72 0.97 -0.76
C ARG A 116 0.58 0.79 -1.74
N TYR A 117 0.91 0.44 -2.98
CA TYR A 117 -0.03 0.08 -4.03
C TYR A 117 0.34 -1.27 -4.60
N VAL A 118 -0.55 -2.24 -4.45
CA VAL A 118 -0.46 -3.55 -5.09
C VAL A 118 -1.32 -3.51 -6.34
N ASN A 119 -0.70 -3.68 -7.51
CA ASN A 119 -1.37 -3.66 -8.80
C ASN A 119 -1.36 -5.06 -9.40
N HIS A 120 -2.49 -5.51 -9.95
CA HIS A 120 -2.57 -6.70 -10.80
C HIS A 120 -2.84 -6.26 -12.24
N ILE A 121 -1.85 -6.44 -13.11
CA ILE A 121 -1.92 -6.03 -14.51
C ILE A 121 -2.06 -7.29 -15.35
N GLN A 122 -3.27 -7.51 -15.86
CA GLN A 122 -3.57 -8.59 -16.80
C GLN A 122 -3.04 -8.22 -18.18
N LEU A 123 -2.15 -9.05 -18.75
CA LEU A 123 -1.57 -8.78 -20.06
C LEU A 123 -2.34 -9.50 -21.16
N PRO A 124 -2.66 -8.87 -22.30
CA PRO A 124 -3.37 -9.53 -23.40
C PRO A 124 -2.48 -10.44 -24.26
N GLY A 125 -1.24 -10.70 -23.82
CA GLY A 125 -0.18 -11.36 -24.59
C GLY A 125 0.81 -10.36 -25.19
N GLY A 126 1.79 -10.88 -25.93
CA GLY A 126 2.89 -10.07 -26.50
C GLY A 126 4.15 -10.07 -25.62
N LYS A 127 5.11 -9.19 -25.92
CA LYS A 127 6.36 -9.11 -25.17
C LYS A 127 6.15 -8.24 -23.94
N LEU A 128 6.72 -8.64 -22.81
CA LEU A 128 6.66 -7.84 -21.58
C LEU A 128 7.19 -6.42 -21.77
N ALA A 129 8.23 -6.27 -22.60
CA ALA A 129 8.84 -4.99 -22.93
C ALA A 129 7.91 -4.02 -23.69
N ASP A 130 6.82 -4.53 -24.27
CA ASP A 130 5.79 -3.70 -24.91
C ASP A 130 4.97 -2.95 -23.83
N TYR A 131 4.92 -3.46 -22.59
CA TYR A 131 4.12 -2.91 -21.49
C TYR A 131 4.97 -2.31 -20.36
N PHE A 132 6.16 -2.85 -20.10
CA PHE A 132 7.01 -2.45 -18.99
C PHE A 132 8.39 -2.00 -19.45
N ARG A 133 8.81 -0.86 -18.90
CA ARG A 133 10.19 -0.35 -18.98
C ARG A 133 11.07 -0.90 -17.87
N LEU A 134 10.46 -1.19 -16.71
CA LEU A 134 11.14 -1.83 -15.59
C LEU A 134 11.00 -3.35 -15.74
N LEU A 135 12.08 -4.02 -16.13
CA LEU A 135 12.16 -5.47 -16.31
C LEU A 135 13.56 -5.97 -15.96
N PRO A 136 13.71 -7.25 -15.55
CA PRO A 136 15.02 -7.86 -15.43
C PRO A 136 15.71 -7.90 -16.81
N GLN A 137 17.00 -7.56 -16.85
CA GLN A 137 17.79 -7.72 -18.07
C GLN A 137 18.31 -9.15 -18.15
N VAL A 138 17.80 -9.91 -19.12
CA VAL A 138 18.28 -11.26 -19.43
C VAL A 138 19.32 -11.17 -20.57
N PRO A 139 20.54 -11.70 -20.39
CA PRO A 139 21.54 -11.71 -21.47
C PRO A 139 21.01 -12.43 -22.71
N LYS A 140 21.20 -11.85 -23.90
CA LYS A 140 20.70 -12.40 -25.18
C LYS A 140 21.06 -13.86 -25.45
N ALA A 141 22.20 -14.33 -24.93
CA ALA A 141 22.65 -15.71 -25.10
C ALA A 141 21.77 -16.74 -24.37
N ILE A 142 21.01 -16.31 -23.36
CA ILE A 142 20.11 -17.15 -22.55
C ILE A 142 18.66 -16.62 -22.54
N ASP A 143 18.37 -15.59 -23.33
CA ASP A 143 17.03 -14.99 -23.43
C ASP A 143 16.16 -15.85 -24.33
N THR A 144 15.52 -16.85 -23.73
CA THR A 144 14.52 -17.71 -24.38
C THR A 144 13.10 -17.21 -24.15
N GLY A 145 12.93 -16.01 -23.61
CA GLY A 145 11.69 -15.56 -22.96
C GLY A 145 11.61 -15.98 -21.49
N SER A 146 10.82 -15.24 -20.72
CA SER A 146 10.58 -15.51 -19.29
C SER A 146 9.14 -15.98 -19.08
N ASP A 147 8.98 -17.20 -18.57
CA ASP A 147 7.68 -17.74 -18.16
C ASP A 147 7.26 -17.23 -16.77
N ASP A 148 8.24 -16.99 -15.91
CA ASP A 148 8.11 -16.37 -14.60
C ASP A 148 9.32 -15.47 -14.29
N PHE A 149 9.14 -14.56 -13.33
CA PHE A 149 10.26 -13.91 -12.63
C PHE A 149 9.74 -13.22 -11.37
N LEU A 150 10.64 -13.04 -10.41
CA LEU A 150 10.46 -12.16 -9.26
C LEU A 150 11.65 -11.20 -9.20
N MET A 151 11.38 -9.89 -9.24
CA MET A 151 12.36 -8.86 -8.96
C MET A 151 11.91 -7.98 -7.80
N ARG A 152 12.85 -7.61 -6.94
CA ARG A 152 12.66 -6.60 -5.89
C ARG A 152 13.81 -5.62 -5.96
N ILE A 153 13.49 -4.34 -6.02
CA ILE A 153 14.48 -3.26 -6.02
C ILE A 153 14.14 -2.26 -4.91
N VAL A 154 15.18 -1.73 -4.28
CA VAL A 154 15.06 -0.63 -3.32
C VAL A 154 15.64 0.60 -3.97
N LEU A 155 14.80 1.63 -4.16
CA LEU A 155 15.15 2.89 -4.79
C LEU A 155 15.11 4.01 -3.76
N ARG A 156 16.00 4.97 -3.92
CA ARG A 156 16.05 6.20 -3.12
C ARG A 156 16.08 7.37 -4.09
N ASP A 157 15.26 8.37 -3.83
CA ASP A 157 15.29 9.61 -4.60
C ASP A 157 16.03 10.68 -3.80
N PRO A 158 17.13 11.28 -4.30
CA PRO A 158 17.82 12.34 -3.58
C PRO A 158 16.94 13.56 -3.26
N ALA A 159 15.86 13.78 -4.02
CA ALA A 159 14.95 14.91 -3.84
C ALA A 159 13.77 14.62 -2.89
N VAL A 160 13.56 13.35 -2.51
CA VAL A 160 12.46 12.96 -1.61
C VAL A 160 13.06 12.17 -0.44
N PRO A 161 12.80 12.53 0.84
CA PRO A 161 13.32 11.80 1.99
C PRO A 161 12.60 10.45 2.20
N ALA A 162 12.38 9.69 1.14
CA ALA A 162 11.64 8.44 1.12
C ALA A 162 12.46 7.32 0.48
N VAL A 163 12.15 6.09 0.89
CA VAL A 163 12.65 4.85 0.29
C VAL A 163 11.48 4.19 -0.40
N ALA A 164 11.70 3.74 -1.64
CA ALA A 164 10.77 2.92 -2.37
C ALA A 164 11.25 1.48 -2.42
N GLU A 165 10.38 0.56 -2.10
CA GLU A 165 10.52 -0.85 -2.42
C GLU A 165 9.56 -1.19 -3.54
N VAL A 166 10.11 -1.66 -4.66
CA VAL A 166 9.34 -2.01 -5.84
C VAL A 166 9.54 -3.49 -6.09
N THR A 167 8.46 -4.26 -6.00
CA THR A 167 8.44 -5.70 -6.29
C THR A 167 7.59 -5.95 -7.52
N GLN A 168 8.12 -6.75 -8.45
CA GLN A 168 7.40 -7.18 -9.64
C GLN A 168 7.50 -8.70 -9.75
N LEU A 169 6.34 -9.35 -9.85
CA LEU A 169 6.21 -10.79 -10.01
C LEU A 169 5.39 -11.08 -11.27
N LEU A 170 5.98 -11.79 -12.22
CA LEU A 170 5.25 -12.40 -13.31
C LEU A 170 4.68 -13.73 -12.86
N MET A 171 3.35 -13.80 -12.84
CA MET A 171 2.61 -15.04 -12.65
C MET A 171 2.22 -15.57 -14.04
N PRO A 172 2.63 -16.81 -14.39
CA PRO A 172 2.26 -17.40 -15.66
C PRO A 172 0.74 -17.55 -15.75
N GLY A 173 0.20 -17.36 -16.95
CA GLY A 173 -1.19 -17.71 -17.24
C GLY A 173 -1.40 -19.22 -17.03
N ARG A 174 -2.54 -19.61 -16.45
CA ARG A 174 -3.00 -21.01 -16.41
C ARG A 174 -4.06 -21.21 -17.49
N GLU A 175 -4.18 -22.40 -18.06
CA GLU A 175 -5.19 -22.80 -19.08
C GLU A 175 -6.28 -21.75 -19.38
N ASN A 176 -6.12 -21.02 -20.50
CA ASN A 176 -7.00 -19.93 -21.00
C ASN A 176 -7.03 -18.60 -20.22
N LEU A 177 -6.20 -18.42 -19.20
CA LEU A 177 -5.97 -17.16 -18.49
C LEU A 177 -4.69 -16.51 -19.00
N SER A 178 -4.75 -15.21 -19.27
CA SER A 178 -3.56 -14.46 -19.67
C SER A 178 -2.59 -14.31 -18.48
N PRO A 179 -1.30 -14.01 -18.73
CA PRO A 179 -0.35 -13.78 -17.65
C PRO A 179 -0.68 -12.49 -16.87
N VAL A 180 -0.33 -12.50 -15.58
CA VAL A 180 -0.56 -11.37 -14.67
C VAL A 180 0.78 -10.90 -14.13
N ILE A 181 1.01 -9.59 -14.17
CA ILE A 181 2.08 -8.95 -13.43
C ILE A 181 1.51 -8.40 -12.12
N VAL A 182 2.00 -8.91 -11.00
CA VAL A 182 1.85 -8.22 -9.71
C VAL A 182 2.91 -7.14 -9.66
N PHE A 183 2.50 -5.89 -9.57
CA PHE A 183 3.39 -4.75 -9.46
C PHE A 183 3.09 -3.99 -8.17
N ASP A 184 3.97 -4.21 -7.19
CA ASP A 184 3.85 -3.72 -5.83
C ASP A 184 4.86 -2.61 -5.59
N ILE A 185 4.35 -1.42 -5.22
CA ILE A 185 5.17 -0.25 -4.94
C ILE A 185 4.84 0.21 -3.54
N ASP A 186 5.79 0.05 -2.62
CA ASP A 186 5.75 0.55 -1.25
C ASP A 186 6.72 1.71 -1.12
N VAL A 187 6.24 2.91 -0.79
CA VAL A 187 7.08 4.07 -0.52
C VAL A 187 6.93 4.47 0.94
N SER A 188 8.04 4.74 1.61
CA SER A 188 8.04 5.04 3.04
C SER A 188 9.04 6.12 3.41
N ILE A 189 8.68 6.92 4.41
CA ILE A 189 9.56 7.83 5.12
C ILE A 189 9.72 7.25 6.52
N ALA A 190 10.91 6.75 6.84
CA ALA A 190 11.24 6.25 8.17
C ALA A 190 11.99 7.33 8.96
N GLY A 191 11.75 7.42 10.27
CA GLY A 191 12.39 8.41 11.14
C GLY A 191 11.89 9.84 10.90
N GLY A 192 10.67 10.01 10.38
CA GLY A 192 10.00 11.30 10.46
C GLY A 192 9.72 11.64 11.92
N GLU A 193 9.67 12.91 12.28
CA GLU A 193 9.30 13.34 13.64
C GLU A 193 8.08 14.25 13.56
N TYR A 194 6.90 13.68 13.28
CA TYR A 194 5.67 14.46 13.22
C TYR A 194 5.07 14.58 14.62
N ALA A 195 5.30 15.74 15.25
CA ALA A 195 4.86 16.05 16.61
C ALA A 195 3.34 16.26 16.73
N ASP A 196 2.70 16.75 15.67
CA ASP A 196 1.25 16.76 15.56
C ASP A 196 0.81 15.51 14.79
N PRO A 197 0.24 14.49 15.47
CA PRO A 197 -0.10 13.22 14.85
C PRO A 197 -1.24 13.34 13.83
N ASP A 198 -1.98 14.43 13.75
CA ASP A 198 -2.99 14.69 12.69
C ASP A 198 -2.73 16.02 11.96
N GLY A 199 -1.49 16.52 12.07
CA GLY A 199 -1.10 17.82 11.56
C GLY A 199 -0.90 17.86 10.04
N ALA A 200 -0.88 19.07 9.49
CA ALA A 200 -0.66 19.30 8.06
C ALA A 200 0.65 18.67 7.55
N GLU A 201 1.71 18.68 8.36
CA GLU A 201 3.02 18.14 7.97
C GLU A 201 2.99 16.63 7.67
N LEU A 202 2.23 15.86 8.45
CA LEU A 202 2.04 14.43 8.22
C LEU A 202 1.35 14.17 6.88
N TRP A 203 0.29 14.95 6.61
CA TRP A 203 -0.49 14.82 5.39
C TRP A 203 0.24 15.34 4.15
N ASP A 204 1.09 16.34 4.29
CA ASP A 204 2.03 16.77 3.24
C ASP A 204 3.02 15.65 2.91
N ALA A 205 3.49 14.90 3.91
CA ALA A 205 4.35 13.75 3.69
C ALA A 205 3.63 12.63 2.93
N VAL A 206 2.37 12.35 3.27
CA VAL A 206 1.50 11.43 2.52
C VAL A 206 1.35 11.86 1.06
N ALA A 207 1.14 13.15 0.80
CA ALA A 207 1.04 13.69 -0.56
C ALA A 207 2.34 13.51 -1.36
N ARG A 208 3.50 13.78 -0.74
CA ARG A 208 4.83 13.54 -1.36
C ARG A 208 5.06 12.08 -1.68
N LEU A 209 4.67 11.17 -0.79
CA LEU A 209 4.74 9.72 -1.04
C LEU A 209 3.89 9.34 -2.25
N ARG A 210 2.67 9.86 -2.36
CA ARG A 210 1.80 9.62 -3.52
C ARG A 210 2.48 10.06 -4.82
N GLU A 211 3.07 11.25 -4.86
CA GLU A 211 3.78 11.76 -6.04
C GLU A 211 4.96 10.85 -6.41
N TYR A 212 5.76 10.45 -5.43
CA TYR A 212 6.90 9.58 -5.66
C TYR A 212 6.47 8.20 -6.21
N LYS A 213 5.49 7.57 -5.56
CA LYS A 213 4.89 6.30 -5.99
C LYS A 213 4.34 6.41 -7.42
N ASN A 214 3.65 7.50 -7.75
CA ASN A 214 3.15 7.70 -9.11
C ASN A 214 4.27 7.87 -10.13
N ARG A 215 5.31 8.64 -9.81
CA ARG A 215 6.49 8.75 -10.67
C ARG A 215 7.09 7.38 -10.95
N LEU A 216 7.23 6.53 -9.93
CA LEU A 216 7.72 5.15 -10.08
C LEU A 216 6.82 4.32 -11.00
N PHE A 217 5.52 4.31 -10.75
CA PHE A 217 4.56 3.55 -11.56
C PHE A 217 4.59 3.98 -13.04
N PHE A 218 4.40 5.28 -13.31
CA PHE A 218 4.31 5.80 -14.68
C PHE A 218 5.64 5.77 -15.44
N SER A 219 6.77 5.77 -14.75
CA SER A 219 8.09 5.60 -15.36
C SER A 219 8.39 4.13 -15.68
N SER A 220 7.76 3.21 -14.94
CA SER A 220 7.97 1.76 -15.10
C SER A 220 7.11 1.14 -16.21
N ILE A 221 6.05 1.80 -16.65
CA ILE A 221 5.15 1.32 -17.72
C ILE A 221 5.31 2.11 -19.02
N THR A 222 5.00 1.48 -20.14
CA THR A 222 4.96 2.09 -21.48
C THR A 222 3.62 2.80 -21.73
N PRO A 223 3.48 3.61 -22.80
CA PRO A 223 2.18 4.12 -23.24
C PRO A 223 1.17 3.00 -23.52
N GLU A 224 1.61 1.91 -24.14
CA GLU A 224 0.76 0.75 -24.49
C GLU A 224 0.16 0.10 -23.23
N ALA A 225 0.91 0.01 -22.13
CA ALA A 225 0.37 -0.46 -20.86
C ALA A 225 -0.71 0.47 -20.28
N ARG A 226 -0.65 1.78 -20.55
CA ARG A 226 -1.67 2.71 -20.03
C ARG A 226 -3.03 2.49 -20.69
N GLU A 227 -3.05 2.04 -21.94
CA GLU A 227 -4.29 1.72 -22.64
C GLU A 227 -5.05 0.56 -21.98
N LEU A 228 -4.36 -0.32 -21.24
CA LEU A 228 -5.00 -1.42 -20.50
C LEU A 228 -5.90 -0.94 -19.35
N PHE A 229 -5.75 0.31 -18.91
CA PHE A 229 -6.43 0.86 -17.73
C PHE A 229 -7.45 1.96 -18.08
N ARG A 230 -7.58 2.29 -19.37
CA ARG A 230 -8.53 3.31 -19.83
C ARG A 230 -9.95 2.78 -19.90
#